data_AF-A0A8J2GZ86-F1
#
_entry.id   AF-A0A8J2GZ86-F1
#
_cell.length_a   1.000
_cell.length_b   1.000
_cell.length_c   1.000
_cell.angle_alpha   90.00
_cell.angle_beta   90.00
_cell.angle_gamma   90.00
#
_symmetry.space_group_name_H-M   'P 1'
#
loop_
_entity.id
_entity.type
_entity.pdbx_description
1 polymer ?
#
loop_
_entity_poly.entity_id
_entity_poly.type
_entity_poly.pdbx_seq_one_letter_code
_entity_poly.pdbx_strand_id
1 'polypeptide(L)'
;QKKKSEKLPKSKTNETPTLRGIKGSTELLSLANFDCIWGFPPDFMHGVLLGVTRQLWNEWSKNFLSNAQKKLINKRLTNIQPPNEIQRTPRVLLQKKLWKASEWRSWLLFYSVPVLTGILRDDLLDSYKLLVSSVHKLLSYNITEEELLT
;
A
#
# COMPACT_ATOMS: atom_id res chain seq x y z
N GLN A 1 47.75 24.01 -2.81
CA GLN A 1 47.86 22.63 -2.30
C GLN A 1 46.48 22.01 -2.24
N LYS A 2 46.16 21.08 -3.15
CA LYS A 2 44.85 20.43 -3.26
C LYS A 2 44.76 19.29 -2.23
N LYS A 3 43.79 19.34 -1.31
CA LYS A 3 43.44 18.23 -0.42
C LYS A 3 43.01 17.03 -1.29
N LYS A 4 43.81 15.97 -1.29
CA LYS A 4 43.44 14.67 -1.89
C LYS A 4 42.30 14.10 -1.06
N SER A 5 41.14 13.96 -1.67
CA SER A 5 40.04 13.14 -1.17
C SER A 5 40.53 11.70 -1.04
N GLU A 6 40.62 11.22 0.19
CA GLU A 6 40.92 9.84 0.54
C GLU A 6 39.78 8.96 0.01
N LYS A 7 40.06 8.17 -1.03
CA LYS A 7 39.10 7.20 -1.58
C LYS A 7 39.12 5.98 -0.68
N LEU A 8 37.99 5.63 -0.08
CA LEU A 8 37.78 4.32 0.56
C LEU A 8 38.22 3.21 -0.42
N PRO A 9 38.91 2.16 0.04
CA PRO A 9 39.36 1.08 -0.83
C PRO A 9 38.14 0.40 -1.44
N LYS A 10 38.11 0.36 -2.78
CA LYS A 10 37.17 -0.49 -3.53
C LYS A 10 37.47 -1.94 -3.13
N SER A 11 36.55 -2.57 -2.41
CA SER A 11 36.63 -3.99 -2.07
C SER A 11 36.72 -4.79 -3.38
N LYS A 12 37.76 -5.61 -3.51
CA LYS A 12 37.90 -6.57 -4.61
C LYS A 12 36.70 -7.52 -4.56
N THR A 13 35.79 -7.39 -5.50
CA THR A 13 34.68 -8.33 -5.69
C THR A 13 35.26 -9.62 -6.26
N ASN A 14 35.52 -10.60 -5.40
CA ASN A 14 35.54 -11.99 -5.82
C ASN A 14 34.11 -12.27 -6.30
N GLU A 15 33.89 -12.33 -7.61
CA GLU A 15 32.59 -12.64 -8.19
C GLU A 15 32.21 -14.07 -7.79
N THR A 16 31.45 -14.21 -6.69
CA THR A 16 30.82 -15.48 -6.35
C THR A 16 29.87 -15.84 -7.49
N PRO A 17 29.97 -17.05 -8.08
CA PRO A 17 29.12 -17.42 -9.19
C PRO A 17 27.66 -17.30 -8.76
N THR A 18 26.88 -16.52 -9.52
CA THR A 18 25.45 -16.33 -9.28
C THR A 18 24.72 -17.67 -9.38
N LEU A 19 24.41 -18.28 -8.24
CA LEU A 19 23.61 -19.49 -8.16
C LEU A 19 22.14 -19.08 -8.10
N ARG A 20 21.37 -19.42 -9.14
CA ARG A 20 19.91 -19.16 -9.23
C ARG A 20 19.52 -17.70 -8.99
N GLY A 21 20.34 -16.75 -9.43
CA GLY A 21 20.06 -15.31 -9.32
C GLY A 21 20.46 -14.67 -7.98
N ILE A 22 21.05 -15.42 -7.05
CA ILE A 22 21.63 -14.89 -5.81
C ILE A 22 22.99 -14.27 -6.16
N LYS A 23 23.11 -12.95 -5.98
CA LYS A 23 24.34 -12.18 -6.30
C LYS A 23 25.39 -12.18 -5.19
N GLY A 24 25.03 -12.60 -3.98
CA GLY A 24 25.90 -12.62 -2.80
C GLY A 24 25.13 -12.26 -1.53
N SER A 25 25.81 -12.35 -0.38
CA SER A 25 25.26 -11.90 0.91
C SER A 25 25.26 -10.38 0.98
N THR A 26 24.15 -9.78 1.41
CA THR A 26 24.06 -8.35 1.70
C THR A 26 24.82 -8.03 3.00
N GLU A 27 25.39 -6.82 3.13
CA GLU A 27 26.01 -6.34 4.37
C GLU A 27 25.03 -6.30 5.55
N LEU A 28 23.71 -6.26 5.29
CA LEU A 28 22.70 -6.37 6.33
C LEU A 28 22.73 -7.73 7.06
N LEU A 29 23.20 -8.80 6.40
CA LEU A 29 23.34 -10.13 7.01
C LEU A 29 24.55 -10.22 7.95
N SER A 30 25.51 -9.30 7.87
CA SER A 30 26.69 -9.29 8.76
C SER A 30 26.47 -8.50 10.05
N LEU A 31 25.31 -7.85 10.19
CA LEU A 31 24.92 -7.16 11.43
C LEU A 31 24.54 -8.19 12.49
N ALA A 32 25.29 -8.22 13.60
CA ALA A 32 25.17 -9.24 14.65
C ALA A 32 23.77 -9.37 15.28
N ASN A 33 22.96 -8.31 15.23
CA ASN A 33 21.65 -8.24 15.88
C ASN A 33 20.50 -7.93 14.89
N PHE A 34 20.71 -8.13 13.58
CA PHE A 34 19.66 -7.92 12.59
C PHE A 34 19.17 -9.26 12.04
N ASP A 35 17.93 -9.60 12.35
CA ASP A 35 17.25 -10.73 11.74
C ASP A 35 16.66 -10.30 10.40
N CYS A 36 17.10 -10.85 9.27
CA CYS A 36 16.58 -10.45 7.96
C CYS A 36 15.17 -10.99 7.66
N ILE A 37 14.67 -11.94 8.46
CA ILE A 37 13.32 -12.49 8.36
C ILE A 37 12.36 -11.63 9.19
N TRP A 38 12.74 -11.30 10.43
CA TRP A 38 11.88 -10.59 11.39
C TRP A 38 12.19 -9.09 11.55
N GLY A 39 13.31 -8.63 11.03
CA GLY A 39 13.80 -7.26 11.20
C GLY A 39 13.19 -6.24 10.24
N PHE A 40 12.38 -6.68 9.28
CA PHE A 40 11.62 -5.78 8.42
C PHE A 40 10.18 -5.64 8.93
N PRO A 41 9.72 -4.44 9.26
CA PRO A 41 8.32 -4.24 9.61
C PRO A 41 7.43 -4.50 8.38
N PRO A 42 6.18 -4.95 8.59
CA PRO A 42 5.21 -5.09 7.51
C PRO A 42 5.06 -3.78 6.74
N ASP A 43 5.32 -3.81 5.43
CA ASP A 43 5.22 -2.60 4.59
C ASP A 43 3.76 -2.27 4.25
N PHE A 44 3.27 -1.16 4.79
CA PHE A 44 1.90 -0.68 4.58
C PHE A 44 1.59 -0.46 3.08
N MET A 45 2.55 0.07 2.32
CA MET A 45 2.33 0.44 0.92
C MET A 45 2.11 -0.78 0.01
N HIS A 46 2.92 -1.82 0.16
CA HIS A 46 2.85 -3.01 -0.67
C HIS A 46 1.90 -4.05 -0.08
N GLY A 47 1.83 -4.20 1.24
CA GLY A 47 0.94 -5.15 1.91
C GLY A 47 -0.53 -4.73 1.84
N VAL A 48 -0.84 -3.54 2.34
CA VAL A 48 -2.24 -3.11 2.49
C VAL A 48 -2.75 -2.41 1.24
N LEU A 49 -2.01 -1.45 0.69
CA LEU A 49 -2.50 -0.61 -0.41
C LEU A 49 -2.44 -1.34 -1.75
N LEU A 50 -1.24 -1.69 -2.21
CA LEU A 50 -1.05 -2.41 -3.49
C LEU A 50 -1.35 -3.91 -3.39
N GLY A 51 -1.40 -4.46 -2.18
CA GLY A 51 -1.78 -5.84 -1.92
C GLY A 51 -3.29 -5.95 -1.72
N VAL A 52 -3.72 -5.96 -0.45
CA VAL A 52 -5.09 -6.29 -0.05
C VAL A 52 -6.14 -5.38 -0.70
N THR A 53 -5.97 -4.06 -0.63
CA THR A 53 -6.98 -3.11 -1.13
C THR A 53 -7.19 -3.25 -2.65
N ARG A 54 -6.09 -3.37 -3.39
CA ARG A 54 -6.13 -3.59 -4.84
C ARG A 54 -6.72 -4.95 -5.20
N GLN A 55 -6.41 -5.99 -4.44
CA GLN A 55 -6.94 -7.34 -4.63
C GLN A 55 -8.46 -7.38 -4.42
N LEU A 56 -8.95 -6.82 -3.32
CA LEU A 56 -10.39 -6.74 -3.02
C LEU A 56 -11.14 -6.04 -4.15
N TRP A 57 -10.65 -4.89 -4.61
CA TRP A 57 -11.28 -4.18 -5.72
C TRP A 57 -11.29 -5.00 -7.02
N ASN A 58 -10.23 -5.77 -7.31
CA ASN A 58 -10.19 -6.63 -8.49
C ASN A 58 -11.23 -7.75 -8.42
N GLU A 59 -11.39 -8.38 -7.26
CA GLU A 59 -12.42 -9.41 -7.04
C GLU A 59 -13.83 -8.84 -7.15
N TRP A 60 -14.11 -7.71 -6.50
CA TRP A 60 -15.41 -7.03 -6.61
C TRP A 60 -15.74 -6.61 -8.02
N SER A 61 -14.76 -6.01 -8.70
CA SER A 61 -14.90 -5.62 -10.10
C SER A 61 -15.13 -6.81 -11.02
N LYS A 62 -14.68 -8.02 -10.69
CA LYS A 62 -14.85 -9.19 -11.55
C LYS A 62 -16.16 -9.92 -11.27
N ASN A 63 -16.46 -10.17 -10.00
CA ASN A 63 -17.47 -11.15 -9.60
C ASN A 63 -18.73 -10.51 -9.00
N PHE A 64 -18.65 -9.28 -8.46
CA PHE A 64 -19.73 -8.69 -7.66
C PHE A 64 -20.33 -7.42 -8.25
N LEU A 65 -19.64 -6.76 -9.19
CA LEU A 65 -20.06 -5.49 -9.77
C LEU A 65 -20.35 -5.60 -11.26
N SER A 66 -21.56 -5.19 -11.64
CA SER A 66 -21.96 -4.99 -13.03
C SER A 66 -21.28 -3.78 -13.67
N ASN A 67 -21.31 -3.69 -15.00
CA ASN A 67 -20.77 -2.55 -15.74
C ASN A 67 -21.50 -1.23 -15.42
N ALA A 68 -22.80 -1.27 -15.14
CA ALA A 68 -23.57 -0.10 -14.73
C ALA A 68 -23.13 0.42 -13.35
N GLN A 69 -22.95 -0.49 -12.38
CA GLN A 69 -22.44 -0.14 -11.05
C GLN A 69 -21.03 0.44 -11.12
N LYS A 70 -20.14 -0.11 -11.95
CA LYS A 70 -18.79 0.46 -12.15
C LYS A 70 -18.83 1.89 -12.73
N LYS A 71 -19.75 2.17 -13.66
CA LYS A 71 -19.96 3.53 -14.19
C LYS A 71 -20.46 4.47 -13.09
N LEU A 72 -21.40 4.02 -12.25
CA LEU A 72 -21.90 4.79 -11.12
C LEU A 72 -20.80 5.08 -10.09
N ILE A 73 -19.98 4.09 -9.76
CA ILE A 73 -18.81 4.24 -8.88
C ILE A 73 -17.85 5.29 -9.44
N ASN A 74 -17.50 5.21 -10.73
CA ASN A 74 -16.63 6.20 -11.36
C ASN A 74 -17.24 7.60 -11.29
N LYS A 75 -18.55 7.74 -11.56
CA LYS A 75 -19.26 9.03 -11.45
C LYS A 75 -19.20 9.60 -10.03
N ARG A 76 -19.42 8.76 -9.01
CA ARG A 76 -19.30 9.16 -7.61
C ARG A 76 -17.89 9.61 -7.29
N LEU A 77 -16.89 8.82 -7.70
CA LEU A 77 -15.48 9.12 -7.45
C LEU A 77 -15.04 10.45 -8.10
N THR A 78 -15.44 10.72 -9.35
CA THR A 78 -15.10 11.97 -10.03
C THR A 78 -15.80 13.20 -9.45
N ASN A 79 -16.92 13.00 -8.76
CA ASN A 79 -17.66 14.08 -8.10
C ASN A 79 -17.11 14.41 -6.70
N ILE A 80 -16.19 13.60 -6.16
CA ILE A 80 -15.58 13.88 -4.87
C ILE A 80 -14.61 15.05 -5.03
N GLN A 81 -14.84 16.08 -4.23
CA GLN A 81 -13.85 17.12 -4.02
C GLN A 81 -12.86 16.64 -2.95
N PRO A 82 -11.57 16.50 -3.28
CA PRO A 82 -10.58 16.06 -2.30
C PRO A 82 -10.45 17.11 -1.17
N PRO A 83 -10.24 16.68 0.09
CA PRO A 83 -9.80 17.57 1.16
C PRO A 83 -8.51 18.30 0.76
N ASN A 84 -8.25 19.48 1.35
CA ASN A 84 -7.06 20.29 1.05
C ASN A 84 -5.73 19.53 1.21
N GLU A 85 -5.71 18.51 2.07
CA GLU A 85 -4.56 17.63 2.32
C GLU A 85 -4.26 16.68 1.15
N ILE A 86 -5.26 16.39 0.30
CA ILE A 86 -5.13 15.52 -0.86
C ILE A 86 -5.01 16.38 -2.11
N GLN A 87 -3.77 16.68 -2.49
CA GLN A 87 -3.46 17.58 -3.62
C GLN A 87 -3.91 17.06 -5.00
N ARG A 88 -4.28 15.78 -5.13
CA ARG A 88 -4.66 15.18 -6.41
C ARG A 88 -6.11 14.70 -6.39
N THR A 89 -6.86 15.12 -7.40
CA THR A 89 -8.19 14.59 -7.65
C THR A 89 -8.13 13.09 -7.96
N PRO A 90 -9.10 12.32 -7.46
CA PRO A 90 -9.13 10.89 -7.69
C PRO A 90 -9.28 10.61 -9.19
N ARG A 91 -8.38 9.79 -9.73
CA ARG A 91 -8.48 9.31 -11.12
C ARG A 91 -9.62 8.30 -11.24
N VAL A 92 -10.06 8.04 -12.47
CA VAL A 92 -11.06 7.00 -12.73
C VAL A 92 -10.50 5.59 -12.43
N LEU A 93 -11.34 4.69 -11.91
CA LEU A 93 -10.93 3.32 -11.57
C LEU A 93 -10.62 2.46 -12.80
N LEU A 94 -10.96 2.93 -14.00
CA LEU A 94 -10.55 2.29 -15.25
C LEU A 94 -9.02 2.30 -15.40
N GLN A 95 -8.34 3.32 -14.87
CA GLN A 95 -6.88 3.48 -14.91
C GLN A 95 -6.18 2.91 -13.65
N LYS A 96 -6.87 2.08 -12.86
CA LYS A 96 -6.34 1.52 -11.59
C LYS A 96 -4.98 0.82 -11.68
N LYS A 97 -4.63 0.28 -12.85
CA LYS A 97 -3.31 -0.35 -13.08
C LYS A 97 -2.16 0.65 -12.94
N LEU A 98 -2.44 1.93 -13.16
CA LEU A 98 -1.48 3.04 -13.08
C LEU A 98 -1.54 3.77 -11.72
N TRP A 99 -2.40 3.33 -10.80
CA TRP A 99 -2.52 3.96 -9.49
C TRP A 99 -1.31 3.63 -8.62
N LYS A 100 -0.75 4.69 -8.04
CA LYS A 100 0.31 4.56 -7.04
C LYS A 100 -0.30 4.18 -5.70
N ALA A 101 0.55 3.69 -4.79
CA ALA A 101 0.15 3.41 -3.42
C ALA A 101 -0.58 4.59 -2.76
N SER A 102 -0.11 5.83 -2.96
CA SER A 102 -0.77 7.03 -2.40
C SER A 102 -2.24 7.19 -2.82
N GLU A 103 -2.61 6.80 -4.04
CA GLU A 103 -4.00 6.88 -4.50
C GLU A 103 -4.84 5.76 -3.91
N TRP A 104 -4.25 4.57 -3.75
CA TRP A 104 -4.88 3.49 -3.00
C TRP A 104 -5.10 3.87 -1.53
N ARG A 105 -4.19 4.65 -0.94
CA ARG A 105 -4.36 5.22 0.41
C ARG A 105 -5.58 6.15 0.45
N SER A 106 -5.65 7.12 -0.47
CA SER A 106 -6.80 8.04 -0.53
C SER A 106 -8.12 7.30 -0.75
N TRP A 107 -8.11 6.31 -1.64
CA TRP A 107 -9.26 5.43 -1.86
C TRP A 107 -9.66 4.69 -0.59
N LEU A 108 -8.73 3.96 0.04
CA LEU A 108 -9.00 3.14 1.21
C LEU A 108 -9.59 3.98 2.35
N LEU A 109 -8.95 5.09 2.70
CA LEU A 109 -9.26 5.84 3.92
C LEU A 109 -10.42 6.84 3.76
N PHE A 110 -10.64 7.40 2.57
CA PHE A 110 -11.56 8.54 2.43
C PHE A 110 -12.70 8.31 1.42
N TYR A 111 -12.43 7.60 0.33
CA TYR A 111 -13.39 7.58 -0.80
C TYR A 111 -14.18 6.28 -0.90
N SER A 112 -13.57 5.15 -0.55
CA SER A 112 -14.10 3.82 -0.83
C SER A 112 -15.48 3.57 -0.21
N VAL A 113 -15.64 3.81 1.09
CA VAL A 113 -16.89 3.56 1.83
C VAL A 113 -18.07 4.37 1.27
N PRO A 114 -18.02 5.72 1.16
CA PRO A 114 -19.15 6.49 0.63
C PRO A 114 -19.43 6.16 -0.84
N VAL A 115 -18.39 5.85 -1.63
CA VAL A 115 -18.56 5.49 -3.05
C VAL A 115 -19.28 4.14 -3.21
N LEU A 116 -18.94 3.15 -2.38
CA LEU A 116 -19.44 1.78 -2.47
C LEU A 116 -20.79 1.56 -1.76
N THR A 117 -21.18 2.47 -0.86
CA THR A 117 -22.44 2.36 -0.11
C THR A 117 -23.66 2.32 -1.03
N GLY A 118 -24.52 1.31 -0.86
CA GLY A 118 -25.69 1.07 -1.72
C GLY A 118 -25.36 0.56 -3.13
N ILE A 119 -24.12 0.12 -3.37
CA ILE A 119 -23.69 -0.50 -4.64
C ILE A 119 -23.12 -1.89 -4.40
N LEU A 120 -22.16 -2.01 -3.49
CA LEU A 120 -21.63 -3.30 -3.05
C LEU A 120 -22.63 -3.95 -2.07
N ARG A 121 -22.66 -5.28 -2.02
CA ARG A 121 -23.46 -6.00 -1.01
C ARG A 121 -23.03 -5.58 0.41
N ASP A 122 -24.00 -5.46 1.30
CA ASP A 122 -23.78 -4.94 2.65
C ASP A 122 -22.81 -5.80 3.47
N ASP A 123 -22.89 -7.13 3.35
CA ASP A 123 -22.01 -8.07 4.06
C ASP A 123 -20.52 -7.87 3.71
N LEU A 124 -20.22 -7.64 2.43
CA LEU A 124 -18.87 -7.36 1.94
C LEU A 124 -18.42 -5.96 2.36
N LEU A 125 -19.33 -4.99 2.32
CA LEU A 125 -19.05 -3.61 2.66
C LEU A 125 -18.77 -3.46 4.16
N ASP A 126 -19.51 -4.16 5.02
CA ASP A 126 -19.31 -4.12 6.47
C ASP A 126 -17.97 -4.74 6.87
N SER A 127 -17.64 -5.90 6.29
CA SER A 127 -16.30 -6.51 6.46
C SER A 127 -15.19 -5.56 5.99
N TYR A 128 -15.42 -4.83 4.91
CA TYR A 128 -14.46 -3.85 4.41
C TYR A 128 -14.35 -2.61 5.30
N LYS A 129 -15.45 -2.11 5.90
CA LYS A 129 -15.41 -1.01 6.87
C LYS A 129 -14.55 -1.36 8.08
N LEU A 130 -14.56 -2.62 8.52
CA LEU A 130 -13.65 -3.08 9.58
C LEU A 130 -12.19 -2.93 9.14
N LEU A 131 -11.83 -3.39 7.93
CA LEU A 131 -10.48 -3.20 7.39
C LEU A 131 -10.09 -1.72 7.33
N VAL A 132 -10.95 -0.84 6.81
CA VAL A 132 -10.72 0.61 6.74
C VAL A 132 -10.47 1.17 8.15
N SER A 133 -11.29 0.80 9.11
CA SER A 133 -11.20 1.29 10.50
C SER A 133 -9.94 0.79 11.20
N SER A 134 -9.61 -0.50 11.08
CA SER A 134 -8.37 -1.07 11.63
C SER A 134 -7.14 -0.41 11.02
N VAL A 135 -7.12 -0.22 9.70
CA VAL A 135 -5.99 0.45 9.04
C VAL A 135 -5.89 1.91 9.47
N HIS A 136 -7.01 2.62 9.60
CA HIS A 136 -7.02 3.99 10.10
C HIS A 136 -6.41 4.07 11.51
N LYS A 137 -6.84 3.20 12.43
CA LYS A 137 -6.28 3.08 13.78
C LYS A 137 -4.78 2.78 13.76
N LEU A 138 -4.34 1.80 12.97
CA LEU A 138 -2.93 1.40 12.86
C LEU A 138 -2.01 2.51 12.29
N LEU A 139 -2.59 3.50 11.61
CA LEU A 139 -1.87 4.66 11.08
C LEU A 139 -1.89 5.87 12.03
N SER A 140 -2.59 5.79 13.16
CA SER A 140 -2.61 6.84 14.17
C SER A 140 -1.24 7.01 14.82
N TYR A 141 -0.93 8.25 15.21
CA TYR A 141 0.36 8.59 15.81
C TYR A 141 0.58 7.95 17.19
N ASN A 142 -0.50 7.82 17.97
CA ASN A 142 -0.52 7.10 19.23
C ASN A 142 -1.59 6.03 19.14
N ILE A 143 -1.27 4.82 19.61
CA ILE A 143 -2.19 3.70 19.71
C ILE A 143 -2.06 3.18 21.14
N THR A 144 -3.16 3.20 21.88
CA THR A 144 -3.25 2.61 23.21
C THR A 144 -3.54 1.11 23.10
N GLU A 145 -3.15 0.31 24.10
CA GLU A 145 -3.46 -1.13 24.11
C GLU A 145 -4.97 -1.40 24.07
N GLU A 146 -5.78 -0.53 24.68
CA GLU A 146 -7.24 -0.63 24.67
C GLU A 146 -7.82 -0.48 23.25
N GLU A 147 -7.23 0.38 22.41
CA GLU A 147 -7.64 0.60 21.02
C GLU A 147 -7.29 -0.57 20.09
N LEU A 148 -6.34 -1.43 20.48
CA LEU A 148 -5.98 -2.65 19.76
C LEU A 148 -6.92 -3.83 20.07
N LEU A 149 -7.61 -3.79 21.21
CA LEU A 149 -8.53 -4.85 21.66
C LEU A 149 -9.98 -4.64 21.20
N THR A 150 -10.28 -3.48 20.59
CA THR A 150 -11.62 -3.10 20.08
C THR A 150 -11.68 -2.97 18.56
#